data_AF-A0A9W9WSZ3-F1
#
_entry.id   AF-A0A9W9WSZ3-F1
#
_cell.length_a   1.000
_cell.length_b   1.000
_cell.length_c   1.000
_cell.angle_alpha   90.00
_cell.angle_beta   90.00
_cell.angle_gamma   90.00
#
_symmetry.space_group_name_H-M   'P 1'
#
loop_
_entity.id
_entity.type
_entity.pdbx_description
1 polymer ?
#
loop_
_entity_poly.entity_id
_entity_poly.type
_entity_poly.pdbx_seq_one_letter_code
_entity_poly.pdbx_strand_id
1 'polypeptide(L)' 'MSESIKNAGFVDLQEKIYKWSIGPWPRDQKFKEAGVVNCQHWISGMEVWCMWLLTKFGDPNPWTKRKFMYTIQGYAVK' A
#
# COMPACT_ATOMS: atom_id res chain seq x y z
N MET A 1 1.42 -7.75 -19.13
CA MET A 1 1.68 -9.13 -18.66
C MET A 1 1.06 -10.17 -19.58
N SER A 2 -0.17 -9.96 -20.08
CA SER A 2 -0.84 -10.88 -21.01
C SER A 2 -0.14 -11.03 -22.37
N GLU A 3 0.48 -9.96 -22.88
CA GLU A 3 1.18 -9.98 -24.19
C GLU A 3 2.42 -10.88 -24.21
N SER A 4 3.23 -10.88 -23.15
CA SER A 4 4.40 -11.78 -23.04
C SER A 4 4.00 -13.25 -22.97
N ILE A 5 2.83 -13.55 -22.38
CA ILE A 5 2.32 -14.92 -22.24
C ILE A 5 1.69 -15.40 -23.57
N LYS A 6 1.03 -14.52 -24.33
CA LYS A 6 0.58 -14.84 -25.71
C LYS A 6 1.76 -15.13 -26.64
N ASN A 7 2.82 -14.33 -26.55
CA ASN A 7 4.02 -14.52 -27.36
C ASN A 7 4.79 -15.81 -27.01
N ALA A 8 4.59 -16.37 -25.82
CA ALA A 8 5.13 -17.66 -25.41
C ALA A 8 4.33 -18.87 -25.94
N GLY A 9 3.30 -18.65 -26.76
CA GLY A 9 2.54 -19.72 -27.44
C GLY A 9 1.36 -20.29 -26.64
N PHE A 10 0.98 -19.66 -25.52
CA PHE A 10 -0.24 -20.04 -24.79
C PHE A 10 -1.49 -19.53 -25.52
N VAL A 11 -2.32 -20.46 -26.00
CA VAL A 11 -3.49 -20.19 -26.84
C VAL A 11 -4.74 -19.85 -26.01
N ASP A 12 -4.88 -20.42 -24.82
CA ASP A 12 -6.02 -20.17 -23.92
C ASP A 12 -5.56 -19.41 -22.66
N LEU A 13 -5.63 -18.08 -22.73
CA LEU A 13 -5.30 -17.18 -21.63
C LEU A 13 -6.57 -16.78 -20.89
N GLN A 14 -6.78 -17.38 -19.72
CA GLN A 14 -7.87 -17.05 -18.82
C GLN A 14 -7.42 -15.96 -17.84
N GLU A 15 -7.75 -14.71 -18.13
CA GLU A 15 -7.47 -13.60 -17.20
C GLU A 15 -8.58 -13.51 -16.13
N LYS A 16 -8.26 -13.92 -14.90
CA LYS A 16 -9.16 -13.75 -13.76
C LYS A 16 -8.80 -12.46 -13.02
N ILE A 17 -9.55 -11.40 -13.29
CA ILE A 17 -9.43 -10.13 -12.57
C ILE A 17 -10.15 -10.27 -11.22
N TYR A 18 -9.39 -10.51 -10.17
CA TYR A 18 -9.90 -10.46 -8.80
C TYR A 18 -9.86 -9.02 -8.28
N LYS A 19 -10.99 -8.54 -7.76
CA LYS A 19 -11.03 -7.24 -7.08
C LYS A 19 -10.40 -7.40 -5.71
N TRP A 20 -9.20 -6.86 -5.53
CA TRP A 20 -8.58 -6.76 -4.22
C TRP A 20 -9.30 -5.70 -3.39
N SER A 21 -9.89 -6.09 -2.26
CA SER A 21 -10.57 -5.13 -1.39
C SER A 21 -9.56 -4.28 -0.63
N ILE A 22 -9.65 -2.97 -0.82
CA ILE A 22 -8.89 -1.98 -0.06
C ILE A 22 -9.91 -1.11 0.66
N GLY A 23 -10.11 -1.35 1.96
CA GLY A 23 -11.10 -0.64 2.77
C GLY A 23 -12.50 -1.28 2.80
N PRO A 24 -13.45 -0.63 3.48
CA PRO A 24 -14.75 -1.21 3.87
C PRO A 24 -15.82 -1.21 2.76
N TRP A 25 -15.42 -1.02 1.51
CA TRP A 25 -16.30 -0.87 0.34
C TRP A 25 -16.99 -2.13 -0.19
N PRO A 26 -16.51 -3.37 0.05
CA PRO A 26 -17.21 -4.57 -0.41
C PRO A 26 -18.57 -4.76 0.28
N ARG A 27 -19.60 -5.14 -0.49
CA ARG A 27 -20.94 -5.45 0.03
C ARG A 27 -20.97 -6.74 0.87
N ASP A 28 -20.11 -7.69 0.52
CA ASP A 28 -19.97 -8.96 1.23
C ASP A 28 -19.11 -8.82 2.50
N GLN A 29 -19.64 -9.34 3.62
CA GLN A 29 -19.03 -9.25 4.95
C GLN A 29 -17.57 -9.73 4.98
N LYS A 30 -17.27 -10.89 4.36
CA LYS A 30 -15.92 -11.47 4.32
C LYS A 30 -14.92 -10.59 3.58
N PHE A 31 -15.34 -9.99 2.46
CA PHE A 31 -14.47 -9.10 1.68
C PHE A 31 -14.28 -7.76 2.37
N LYS A 32 -15.28 -7.30 3.14
CA LYS A 32 -15.21 -6.09 3.95
C LYS A 32 -14.19 -6.20 5.07
N GLU A 33 -14.21 -7.29 5.83
CA GLU A 33 -13.24 -7.54 6.90
C GLU A 33 -11.81 -7.66 6.35
N ALA A 34 -11.62 -8.43 5.27
CA ALA A 34 -10.33 -8.54 4.60
C ALA A 34 -9.83 -7.19 4.08
N GLY A 35 -10.73 -6.37 3.53
CA GLY A 35 -10.40 -5.02 3.04
C GLY A 35 -10.00 -4.06 4.14
N VAL A 36 -10.63 -4.14 5.31
CA VAL A 36 -10.28 -3.34 6.50
C VAL A 36 -8.92 -3.74 7.04
N VAL A 37 -8.66 -5.04 7.21
CA VAL A 37 -7.36 -5.56 7.67
C VAL A 37 -6.25 -5.15 6.70
N ASN A 38 -6.48 -5.32 5.39
CA ASN A 38 -5.53 -4.89 4.38
C ASN A 38 -5.28 -3.37 4.45
N CYS A 39 -6.33 -2.56 4.55
CA CYS A 39 -6.19 -1.10 4.67
C CYS A 39 -5.36 -0.70 5.91
N GLN A 40 -5.61 -1.33 7.07
CA GLN A 40 -4.81 -1.06 8.28
C GLN A 40 -3.35 -1.49 8.12
N HIS A 41 -3.08 -2.65 7.50
CA HIS A 41 -1.72 -3.05 7.18
C HIS A 41 -1.03 -2.05 6.25
N TRP A 42 -1.72 -1.53 5.24
CA TRP A 42 -1.17 -0.52 4.34
C TRP A 42 -0.84 0.78 5.06
N ILE A 43 -1.74 1.29 5.89
CA ILE A 43 -1.52 2.54 6.63
C ILE A 43 -0.33 2.40 7.59
N SER A 44 -0.33 1.36 8.44
CA SER A 44 0.75 1.12 9.39
C SER A 44 2.08 0.84 8.70
N GLY A 45 2.06 0.13 7.56
CA GLY A 45 3.25 -0.14 6.76
C GLY A 45 3.82 1.13 6.14
N MET A 46 2.97 1.95 5.51
CA MET A 46 3.39 3.18 4.82
C MET A 46 4.08 4.16 5.75
N GLU A 47 3.60 4.33 6.98
CA GLU A 47 4.26 5.21 7.96
C GLU A 47 5.71 4.78 8.25
N VAL A 48 5.94 3.47 8.40
CA VAL A 48 7.27 2.91 8.66
C VAL A 48 8.17 3.02 7.42
N TRP A 49 7.63 2.78 6.23
CA TRP A 49 8.35 2.98 4.96
C TRP A 49 8.74 4.43 4.74
N CYS A 50 7.83 5.38 4.99
CA CYS A 50 8.10 6.81 4.93
C CYS A 50 9.19 7.22 5.92
N MET A 51 9.14 6.73 7.16
CA MET A 51 10.19 6.98 8.15
C MET A 51 11.55 6.46 7.66
N TRP A 52 11.60 5.24 7.13
CA TRP A 52 12.84 4.65 6.64
C TRP A 52 13.41 5.43 5.45
N LEU A 53 12.58 5.76 4.45
CA LEU A 53 13.00 6.52 3.29
C LEU A 53 13.51 7.92 3.66
N LEU A 54 12.78 8.66 4.51
CA LEU A 54 13.18 10.02 4.90
C LEU A 54 14.42 10.05 5.81
N THR A 55 14.60 9.03 6.64
CA THR A 55 15.80 8.90 7.50
C THR A 55 17.03 8.39 6.76
N LYS A 56 16.87 7.76 5.58
CA LYS A 56 17.98 7.25 4.76
C LYS A 56 18.33 8.15 3.59
N PHE A 57 17.34 8.73 2.93
CA PHE A 57 17.48 9.45 1.66
C PHE A 57 16.79 10.83 1.68
N GLY A 58 16.38 11.34 2.84
CA GLY A 58 15.76 12.66 2.93
C GLY A 58 16.72 13.77 2.50
N ASP A 59 16.33 14.53 1.48
CA ASP A 59 17.03 15.75 1.04
C ASP A 59 16.46 16.98 1.77
N PRO A 60 17.26 18.01 2.15
CA PRO A 60 18.71 18.19 1.95
C PRO A 60 19.60 17.51 2.99
N ASN A 61 19.02 17.02 4.09
CA ASN A 61 19.71 16.18 5.07
C ASN A 61 18.75 15.10 5.57
N PRO A 62 19.22 13.86 5.80
CA PRO A 62 18.37 12.80 6.28
C PRO A 62 17.61 13.21 7.55
N TRP A 63 16.33 12.87 7.60
CA TRP A 63 15.49 13.28 8.70
C TRP A 63 15.83 12.48 9.96
N THR A 64 15.78 13.13 11.12
CA THR A 64 15.85 12.44 12.39
C THR A 64 14.48 11.84 12.72
N LYS A 65 14.45 10.63 13.31
CA LYS A 65 13.20 9.96 13.76
C LYS A 65 12.27 10.89 14.55
N ARG A 66 12.85 11.72 15.43
CA ARG A 66 12.13 12.70 16.24
C ARG A 66 11.40 13.75 15.40
N LYS A 67 12.06 14.28 14.36
CA LYS A 67 11.47 15.28 13.44
C LYS A 67 10.27 14.68 12.70
N PHE A 68 10.42 13.44 12.21
CA PHE A 68 9.34 12.73 11.53
C PHE A 68 8.10 12.55 12.42
N MET A 69 8.29 12.05 13.66
CA MET A 69 7.17 11.85 14.60
C MET A 69 6.42 13.15 14.92
N TYR A 70 7.13 14.26 15.14
CA TYR A 70 6.48 15.56 15.38
C TYR A 70 5.70 16.05 14.16
N THR A 71 6.21 15.83 12.96
CA THR A 71 5.51 16.22 11.73
C THR A 71 4.24 15.40 11.53
N ILE A 72 4.30 14.07 11.60
CA ILE A 72 3.12 13.21 11.44
C ILE A 72 2.05 13.53 12.50
N GLN A 73 2.44 13.66 13.78
CA GLN A 73 1.51 14.02 14.85
C GLN A 73 0.88 15.40 14.63
N GLY A 74 1.66 16.37 14.14
CA GLY A 74 1.16 17.71 13.84
C GLY A 74 0.18 17.78 12.65
N TYR A 75 0.28 16.83 11.72
CA TYR A 75 -0.69 16.68 10.62
C TYR A 75 -1.92 15.86 11.03
N ALA A 76 -1.78 14.87 11.91
CA ALA A 76 -2.90 14.03 12.37
C ALA A 76 -3.89 14.75 13.30
N VAL A 77 -3.50 15.89 13.88
CA VAL A 77 -4.32 16.72 14.78
C VAL A 77 -5.00 17.89 14.05
N LYS A 78 -4.78 18.04 12.74
CA LYS A 78 -5.49 19.00 11.88
C LYS A 78 -6.52 18.27 11.00
#